data_AF-A0A9E0N3A5-F1
#
_entry.id   AF-A0A9E0N3A5-F1
#
_cell.length_a   1.000
_cell.length_b   1.000
_cell.length_c   1.000
_cell.angle_alpha   90.00
_cell.angle_beta   90.00
_cell.angle_gamma   90.00
#
_symmetry.space_group_name_H-M   'P 1'
#
loop_
_entity.id
_entity.type
_entity.pdbx_description
1 polymer ?
#
loop_
_entity_poly.entity_id
_entity_poly.type
_entity_poly.pdbx_seq_one_letter_code
_entity_poly.pdbx_strand_id
1 'polypeptide(L)'
;PLRSPYLQLPQGFNPRTLAWARSLRARPKLAQADARTVAATVLQHIRTEKFVYTLNPEDDAPGADGRLEPHLIDRFWLDRRMGFCEHFATAFVVVMRSMDIPARVVTGFQGGELNVFDGLYVVRNSDAHAWAEFWQEGQGWIRIDPTAAVAPERIERSTGERLTSGGLAGVLGEGQSQWWRTMRAYVDAGNHRWNTWVLQYAREQQLNLLQNWGVDARNWADLLRICAIIFVVISLLGLTWLWWQRPRVVHSPWEQTMWRLHRSLISLGISAPSACPAPAPALAWAEHLRMVPDTRLPADLRHFLLQQLAILDALRYAPPSSDGTLPLRKAKDRVKHIRLRIGAHRRSRPHPSSVR
;
A
#
# COMPACT_ATOMS: atom_id res chain seq x y z
N PRO A 1 0.41 -52.76 8.70
CA PRO A 1 1.39 -51.77 8.17
C PRO A 1 1.20 -50.34 8.73
N LEU A 2 0.02 -49.72 8.59
CA LEU A 2 -0.22 -48.30 8.94
C LEU A 2 -0.10 -47.95 10.44
N ARG A 3 -0.18 -48.94 11.33
CA ARG A 3 -0.13 -48.74 12.80
C ARG A 3 1.25 -49.00 13.41
N SER A 4 2.16 -49.64 12.66
CA SER A 4 3.47 -50.07 13.17
C SER A 4 4.37 -48.93 13.69
N PRO A 5 4.40 -47.74 13.07
CA PRO A 5 5.21 -46.63 13.60
C PRO A 5 4.75 -46.15 14.98
N TYR A 6 3.46 -46.35 15.29
CA TYR A 6 2.84 -45.89 16.53
C TYR A 6 2.98 -46.87 17.69
N LEU A 7 3.72 -47.96 17.51
CA LEU A 7 4.13 -48.91 18.55
C LEU A 7 5.62 -48.81 18.87
N GLN A 8 6.40 -48.09 18.06
CA GLN A 8 7.85 -48.03 18.21
C GLN A 8 8.25 -47.30 19.49
N LEU A 9 9.22 -47.89 20.19
CA LEU A 9 9.92 -47.32 21.34
C LEU A 9 11.43 -47.57 21.17
N PRO A 10 12.29 -46.59 21.51
CA PRO A 10 13.73 -46.76 21.40
C PRO A 10 14.24 -47.83 22.37
N GLN A 11 15.21 -48.63 21.94
CA GLN A 11 15.81 -49.65 22.80
C GLN A 11 16.72 -49.02 23.86
N GLY A 12 16.71 -49.58 25.07
CA GLY A 12 17.58 -49.14 26.16
C GLY A 12 17.09 -47.93 26.97
N PHE A 13 15.89 -47.41 26.69
CA PHE A 13 15.32 -46.26 27.38
C PHE A 13 14.13 -46.65 28.28
N ASN A 14 14.05 -46.06 29.46
CA ASN A 14 12.93 -46.16 30.41
C ASN A 14 12.53 -47.60 30.82
N PRO A 15 13.49 -48.47 31.19
CA PRO A 15 13.20 -49.89 31.44
C PRO A 15 12.20 -50.10 32.58
N ARG A 16 12.17 -49.23 33.61
CA ARG A 16 11.30 -49.41 34.77
C ARG A 16 9.84 -49.15 34.41
N THR A 17 9.57 -48.11 33.63
CA THR A 17 8.22 -47.77 33.16
C THR A 17 7.69 -48.83 32.22
N LEU A 18 8.53 -49.33 31.31
CA LEU A 18 8.16 -50.43 30.40
C LEU A 18 7.84 -51.71 31.18
N ALA A 19 8.65 -52.06 32.18
CA ALA A 19 8.38 -53.21 33.05
C ALA A 19 7.08 -53.02 33.85
N TRP A 20 6.87 -51.83 34.41
CA TRP A 20 5.64 -51.48 35.13
C TRP A 20 4.41 -51.63 34.23
N ALA A 21 4.45 -51.07 33.03
CA ALA A 21 3.32 -51.11 32.10
C ALA A 21 3.01 -52.53 31.59
N ARG A 22 4.04 -53.33 31.28
CA ARG A 22 3.86 -54.76 30.97
C ARG A 22 3.24 -55.53 32.13
N SER A 23 3.69 -55.26 33.36
CA SER A 23 3.11 -55.89 34.56
C SER A 23 1.65 -55.49 34.78
N LEU A 24 1.28 -54.25 34.45
CA LEU A 24 -0.10 -53.77 34.47
C LEU A 24 -0.94 -54.49 33.42
N ARG A 25 -0.46 -54.58 32.17
CA ARG A 25 -1.14 -55.29 31.07
C ARG A 25 -1.34 -56.78 31.35
N ALA A 26 -0.42 -57.42 32.05
CA ALA A 26 -0.50 -58.85 32.39
C ALA A 26 -1.59 -59.18 33.44
N ARG A 27 -2.19 -58.18 34.11
CA ARG A 27 -3.25 -58.44 35.09
C ARG A 27 -4.48 -59.06 34.40
N PRO A 28 -5.18 -60.03 35.02
CA PRO A 28 -6.30 -60.74 34.38
C PRO A 28 -7.39 -59.83 33.81
N LYS A 29 -7.69 -58.72 34.49
CA LYS A 29 -8.69 -57.72 34.06
C LYS A 29 -8.26 -56.93 32.82
N LEU A 30 -6.96 -56.82 32.56
CA LEU A 30 -6.40 -55.98 31.50
C LEU A 30 -5.78 -56.79 30.35
N ALA A 31 -5.45 -58.06 30.56
CA ALA A 31 -4.78 -58.89 29.55
C ALA A 31 -5.55 -58.96 28.23
N GLN A 32 -6.89 -59.01 28.28
CA GLN A 32 -7.77 -59.02 27.11
C GLN A 32 -8.64 -57.75 27.00
N ALA A 33 -8.36 -56.73 27.81
CA ALA A 33 -9.12 -55.49 27.75
C ALA A 33 -8.82 -54.71 26.46
N ASP A 34 -9.82 -53.99 26.00
CA ASP A 34 -9.69 -53.09 24.87
C ASP A 34 -8.81 -51.88 25.20
N ALA A 35 -8.37 -51.16 24.17
CA ALA A 35 -7.44 -50.04 24.34
C ALA A 35 -8.05 -48.92 25.21
N ARG A 36 -9.37 -48.69 25.11
CA ARG A 36 -10.10 -47.73 25.92
C ARG A 36 -10.06 -48.07 27.42
N THR A 37 -10.29 -49.33 27.79
CA THR A 37 -10.24 -49.76 29.20
C THR A 37 -8.82 -49.64 29.76
N VAL A 38 -7.80 -49.98 28.96
CA VAL A 38 -6.41 -49.78 29.36
C VAL A 38 -6.10 -48.29 29.55
N ALA A 39 -6.46 -47.45 28.60
CA ALA A 39 -6.29 -46.01 28.67
C ALA A 39 -6.97 -45.40 29.91
N ALA A 40 -8.20 -45.81 30.20
CA ALA A 40 -8.93 -45.38 31.39
C ALA A 40 -8.23 -45.82 32.69
N THR A 41 -7.63 -47.01 32.71
CA THR A 41 -6.87 -47.49 33.87
C THR A 41 -5.58 -46.69 34.08
N VAL A 42 -4.88 -46.33 33.00
CA VAL A 42 -3.68 -45.48 33.06
C VAL A 42 -4.06 -44.07 33.54
N LEU A 43 -5.16 -43.49 33.06
CA LEU A 43 -5.67 -42.23 33.59
C LEU A 43 -6.02 -42.33 35.06
N GLN A 44 -6.66 -43.43 35.47
CA GLN A 44 -7.01 -43.65 36.87
C GLN A 44 -5.76 -43.69 37.74
N HIS A 45 -4.68 -44.33 37.28
CA HIS A 45 -3.39 -44.32 37.98
C HIS A 45 -2.88 -42.89 38.19
N ILE A 46 -2.93 -42.04 37.15
CA ILE A 46 -2.53 -40.63 37.26
C ILE A 46 -3.38 -39.89 38.29
N ARG A 47 -4.69 -40.15 38.34
CA ARG A 47 -5.63 -39.53 39.31
C ARG A 47 -5.39 -39.97 40.76
N THR A 48 -5.05 -41.24 40.95
CA THR A 48 -4.93 -41.84 42.30
C THR A 48 -3.55 -41.66 42.90
N GLU A 49 -2.53 -41.66 42.06
CA GLU A 49 -1.17 -41.36 42.51
C GLU A 49 -0.99 -39.85 42.68
N LYS A 50 -0.02 -39.45 43.50
CA LYS A 50 0.28 -38.04 43.81
C LYS A 50 1.01 -37.32 42.67
N PHE A 51 0.47 -37.38 41.44
CA PHE A 51 0.99 -36.58 40.34
C PHE A 51 0.65 -35.10 40.55
N VAL A 52 1.58 -34.21 40.18
CA VAL A 52 1.43 -32.76 40.33
C VAL A 52 1.75 -32.06 39.02
N TYR A 53 0.90 -31.11 38.64
CA TYR A 53 1.17 -30.25 37.50
C TYR A 53 2.06 -29.07 37.89
N THR A 54 3.22 -28.92 37.26
CA THR A 54 4.14 -27.79 37.44
C THR A 54 4.84 -27.42 36.13
N LEU A 55 5.02 -26.11 35.90
CA LEU A 55 5.78 -25.59 34.75
C LEU A 55 7.29 -25.60 34.99
N ASN A 56 7.73 -25.83 36.23
CA ASN A 56 9.14 -25.91 36.58
C ASN A 56 9.40 -27.20 37.37
N PRO A 57 9.36 -28.36 36.69
CA PRO A 57 9.81 -29.60 37.31
C PRO A 57 11.31 -29.52 37.60
N GLU A 58 11.67 -29.85 38.84
CA GLU A 58 13.05 -30.10 39.21
C GLU A 58 13.56 -31.29 38.36
N ASP A 59 14.75 -31.18 37.76
CA ASP A 59 15.49 -32.25 37.05
C ASP A 59 15.30 -32.46 35.53
N ASP A 60 14.64 -31.56 34.81
CA ASP A 60 14.67 -31.57 33.33
C ASP A 60 15.86 -30.80 32.73
N ALA A 61 16.62 -30.10 33.59
CA ALA A 61 17.86 -29.45 33.21
C ALA A 61 18.99 -30.47 32.98
N PRO A 62 19.95 -30.19 32.09
CA PRO A 62 21.15 -31.00 31.95
C PRO A 62 21.88 -31.14 33.29
N GLY A 63 22.46 -32.32 33.54
CA GLY A 63 23.30 -32.55 34.71
C GLY A 63 24.54 -31.65 34.72
N ALA A 64 25.31 -31.68 35.82
CA ALA A 64 26.56 -30.91 35.93
C ALA A 64 27.60 -31.25 34.84
N ASP A 65 27.47 -32.42 34.21
CA ASP A 65 28.26 -32.89 33.07
C ASP A 65 27.70 -32.45 31.70
N GLY A 66 26.62 -31.64 31.69
CA GLY A 66 25.95 -31.14 30.50
C GLY A 66 25.10 -32.19 29.76
N ARG A 67 24.93 -33.40 30.32
CA ARG A 67 24.16 -34.48 29.69
C ARG A 67 22.71 -34.45 30.15
N LEU A 68 21.82 -34.76 29.22
CA LEU A 68 20.40 -34.97 29.53
C LEU A 68 20.21 -36.34 30.17
N GLU A 69 19.31 -36.42 31.14
CA GLU A 69 18.89 -37.68 31.75
C GLU A 69 18.33 -38.63 30.69
N PRO A 70 18.90 -39.84 30.52
CA PRO A 70 18.42 -40.79 29.51
C PRO A 70 17.08 -41.44 29.89
N HIS A 71 16.65 -41.45 31.16
CA HIS A 71 15.41 -42.12 31.58
C HIS A 71 14.38 -41.15 32.17
N LEU A 72 14.10 -40.06 31.45
CA LEU A 72 13.14 -39.01 31.85
C LEU A 72 11.75 -39.55 32.18
N ILE A 73 11.27 -40.58 31.46
CA ILE A 73 9.94 -41.14 31.72
C ILE A 73 9.95 -41.99 32.98
N ASP A 74 11.01 -42.76 33.27
CA ASP A 74 11.13 -43.47 34.55
C ASP A 74 11.13 -42.49 35.72
N ARG A 75 11.91 -41.41 35.63
CA ARG A 75 11.94 -40.38 36.68
C ARG A 75 10.59 -39.71 36.83
N PHE A 76 9.96 -39.27 35.74
CA PHE A 76 8.64 -38.64 35.79
C PHE A 76 7.56 -39.58 36.33
N TRP A 77 7.43 -40.78 35.75
CA TRP A 77 6.31 -41.68 35.99
C TRP A 77 6.37 -42.38 37.36
N LEU A 78 7.57 -42.73 37.83
CA LEU A 78 7.73 -43.54 39.04
C LEU A 78 8.27 -42.75 40.22
N ASP A 79 9.16 -41.77 39.98
CA ASP A 79 9.92 -41.09 41.04
C ASP A 79 9.33 -39.71 41.38
N ARG A 80 9.52 -38.69 40.52
CA ARG A 80 9.12 -37.30 40.80
C ARG A 80 7.61 -37.09 40.75
N ARG A 81 6.93 -37.66 39.75
CA ARG A 81 5.48 -37.46 39.48
C ARG A 81 5.04 -36.00 39.33
N MET A 82 5.97 -35.07 39.16
CA MET A 82 5.70 -33.65 38.93
C MET A 82 6.05 -33.31 37.50
N GLY A 83 5.21 -32.61 36.74
CA GLY A 83 5.55 -32.21 35.36
C GLY A 83 4.49 -31.34 34.69
N PHE A 84 4.69 -31.02 33.41
CA PHE A 84 3.72 -30.28 32.59
C PHE A 84 3.16 -31.15 31.45
N CYS A 85 2.29 -30.59 30.60
CA CYS A 85 1.50 -31.31 29.60
C CYS A 85 2.31 -32.32 28.75
N GLU A 86 3.52 -31.96 28.30
CA GLU A 86 4.37 -32.86 27.50
C GLU A 86 4.83 -34.09 28.28
N HIS A 87 5.11 -33.95 29.58
CA HIS A 87 5.50 -35.07 30.44
C HIS A 87 4.37 -36.10 30.56
N PHE A 88 3.17 -35.60 30.86
CA PHE A 88 1.97 -36.41 30.99
C PHE A 88 1.61 -37.10 29.66
N ALA A 89 1.57 -36.35 28.55
CA ALA A 89 1.25 -36.90 27.23
C ALA A 89 2.29 -37.93 26.77
N THR A 90 3.58 -37.63 26.92
CA THR A 90 4.66 -38.53 26.48
C THR A 90 4.71 -39.80 27.32
N ALA A 91 4.64 -39.69 28.65
CA ALA A 91 4.65 -40.85 29.51
C ALA A 91 3.44 -41.76 29.25
N PHE A 92 2.26 -41.18 29.07
CA PHE A 92 1.06 -41.93 28.69
C PHE A 92 1.27 -42.68 27.37
N VAL A 93 1.81 -42.04 26.33
CA VAL A 93 2.07 -42.69 25.04
C VAL A 93 3.09 -43.82 25.18
N VAL A 94 4.16 -43.62 25.94
CA VAL A 94 5.18 -44.66 26.19
C VAL A 94 4.56 -45.87 26.90
N VAL A 95 3.77 -45.61 27.94
CA VAL A 95 3.03 -46.65 28.68
C VAL A 95 2.10 -47.42 27.74
N MET A 96 1.26 -46.74 26.95
CA MET A 96 0.34 -47.40 26.03
C MET A 96 1.05 -48.22 24.95
N ARG A 97 2.12 -47.68 24.35
CA ARG A 97 2.93 -48.39 23.35
C ARG A 97 3.59 -49.64 23.90
N SER A 98 4.05 -49.59 25.16
CA SER A 98 4.66 -50.74 25.82
C SER A 98 3.69 -51.88 26.14
N MET A 99 2.38 -51.62 26.01
CA MET A 99 1.29 -52.59 26.15
C MET A 99 0.67 -52.95 24.79
N ASP A 100 1.41 -52.73 23.70
CA ASP A 100 1.03 -53.00 22.31
C ASP A 100 -0.20 -52.21 21.82
N ILE A 101 -0.45 -51.03 22.39
CA ILE A 101 -1.52 -50.13 21.94
C ILE A 101 -0.91 -48.97 21.14
N PRO A 102 -1.27 -48.81 19.85
CA PRO A 102 -0.76 -47.70 19.05
C PRO A 102 -1.16 -46.36 19.66
N ALA A 103 -0.18 -45.51 19.95
CA ALA A 103 -0.42 -44.21 20.57
C ALA A 103 0.53 -43.14 20.01
N ARG A 104 0.14 -41.87 20.08
CA ARG A 104 0.95 -40.73 19.63
C ARG A 104 0.73 -39.49 20.49
N VAL A 105 1.76 -38.68 20.62
CA VAL A 105 1.65 -37.33 21.19
C VAL A 105 1.14 -36.40 20.09
N VAL A 106 0.25 -35.49 20.47
CA VAL A 106 -0.20 -34.40 19.61
C VAL A 106 0.07 -33.10 20.34
N THR A 107 0.71 -32.17 19.64
CA THR A 107 1.00 -30.82 20.13
C THR A 107 0.18 -29.80 19.37
N GLY A 108 -0.15 -28.70 20.03
CA GLY A 108 -0.91 -27.61 19.46
C GLY A 108 -1.27 -26.59 20.52
N PHE A 109 -2.48 -26.07 20.44
CA PHE A 109 -3.00 -25.13 21.41
C PHE A 109 -4.32 -25.67 21.96
N GLN A 110 -4.58 -25.41 23.24
CA GLN A 110 -5.85 -25.73 23.86
C GLN A 110 -6.39 -24.51 24.59
N GLY A 111 -7.64 -24.16 24.31
CA GLY A 111 -8.30 -23.02 24.90
C GLY A 111 -8.41 -21.85 23.94
N GLY A 112 -7.89 -20.72 24.39
CA GLY A 112 -8.07 -19.42 23.77
C GLY A 112 -9.08 -18.57 24.54
N GLU A 113 -8.83 -17.27 24.57
CA GLU A 113 -9.68 -16.31 25.24
C GLU A 113 -10.61 -15.66 24.22
N LEU A 114 -11.92 -15.68 24.47
CA LEU A 114 -12.86 -14.94 23.63
C LEU A 114 -12.66 -13.43 23.86
N ASN A 115 -12.24 -12.73 22.82
CA ASN A 115 -12.19 -11.28 22.82
C ASN A 115 -13.59 -10.71 22.61
N VAL A 116 -14.10 -10.02 23.63
CA VAL A 116 -15.46 -9.47 23.63
C VAL A 116 -15.65 -8.31 22.64
N PHE A 117 -14.56 -7.68 22.16
CA PHE A 117 -14.64 -6.51 21.28
C PHE A 117 -14.84 -6.86 19.81
N ASP A 118 -14.27 -7.97 19.34
CA ASP A 118 -14.37 -8.43 17.96
C ASP A 118 -14.97 -9.84 17.82
N GLY A 119 -15.26 -10.51 18.95
CA GLY A 119 -15.88 -11.84 18.99
C GLY A 119 -14.94 -12.97 18.58
N LEU A 120 -13.65 -12.72 18.47
CA LEU A 120 -12.66 -13.71 18.04
C LEU A 120 -11.99 -14.39 19.23
N TYR A 121 -11.60 -15.65 19.05
CA TYR A 121 -10.75 -16.34 20.02
C TYR A 121 -9.29 -15.97 19.81
N VAL A 122 -8.66 -15.47 20.87
CA VAL A 122 -7.24 -15.17 20.91
C VAL A 122 -6.52 -16.37 21.50
N VAL A 123 -5.67 -17.00 20.69
CA VAL A 123 -4.81 -18.12 21.09
C VAL A 123 -3.38 -17.63 21.22
N ARG A 124 -2.74 -17.90 22.35
CA ARG A 124 -1.39 -17.42 22.69
C ARG A 124 -0.43 -18.58 22.89
N ASN A 125 0.87 -18.27 22.89
CA ASN A 125 1.92 -19.25 23.24
C ASN A 125 1.75 -19.85 24.65
N SER A 126 1.12 -19.12 25.58
CA SER A 126 0.76 -19.64 26.90
C SER A 126 -0.28 -20.77 26.86
N ASP A 127 -1.02 -20.88 25.75
CA ASP A 127 -2.06 -21.89 25.51
C ASP A 127 -1.49 -23.11 24.78
N ALA A 128 -0.18 -23.14 24.54
CA ALA A 128 0.50 -24.30 23.96
C ALA A 128 0.28 -25.52 24.86
N HIS A 129 -0.14 -26.62 24.23
CA HIS A 129 -0.57 -27.81 24.94
C HIS A 129 -0.20 -29.08 24.18
N ALA A 130 0.03 -30.15 24.95
CA ALA A 130 0.28 -31.48 24.45
C ALA A 130 -0.72 -32.47 25.06
N TRP A 131 -1.34 -33.28 24.19
CA TRP A 131 -2.23 -34.38 24.58
C TRP A 131 -1.81 -35.68 23.87
N ALA A 132 -2.51 -36.77 24.16
CA ALA A 132 -2.26 -38.05 23.54
C ALA A 132 -3.45 -38.52 22.70
N GLU A 133 -3.16 -39.34 21.70
CA GLU A 133 -4.17 -40.10 20.98
C GLU A 133 -3.77 -41.56 20.98
N PHE A 134 -4.74 -42.45 21.11
CA PHE A 134 -4.54 -43.89 21.02
C PHE A 134 -5.51 -44.52 20.04
N TRP A 135 -5.12 -45.63 19.44
CA TRP A 135 -5.95 -46.36 18.48
C TRP A 135 -6.83 -47.38 19.19
N GLN A 136 -8.14 -47.30 18.94
CA GLN A 136 -9.13 -48.29 19.35
C GLN A 136 -9.68 -49.01 18.12
N GLU A 137 -9.68 -50.34 18.14
CA GLU A 137 -10.24 -51.12 17.03
C GLU A 137 -11.73 -50.80 16.83
N GLY A 138 -12.13 -50.63 15.57
CA GLY A 138 -13.50 -50.25 15.18
C GLY A 138 -13.87 -48.78 15.39
N GLN A 139 -13.03 -47.96 16.04
CA GLN A 139 -13.30 -46.53 16.28
C GLN A 139 -12.24 -45.60 15.70
N GLY A 140 -10.99 -46.06 15.64
CA GLY A 140 -9.86 -45.28 15.15
C GLY A 140 -9.13 -44.53 16.26
N TRP A 141 -8.59 -43.35 15.93
CA TRP A 141 -7.84 -42.52 16.88
C TRP A 141 -8.80 -41.84 17.86
N ILE A 142 -8.55 -42.05 19.15
CA ILE A 142 -9.30 -41.43 20.25
C ILE A 142 -8.37 -40.47 20.97
N ARG A 143 -8.82 -39.23 21.12
CA ARG A 143 -8.15 -38.19 21.92
C ARG A 143 -8.28 -38.47 23.41
N ILE A 144 -7.19 -38.30 24.13
CA ILE A 144 -7.13 -38.38 25.58
C ILE A 144 -6.15 -37.34 26.11
N ASP A 145 -6.52 -36.70 27.22
CA ASP A 145 -5.67 -35.69 27.84
C ASP A 145 -5.29 -36.14 29.26
N PRO A 146 -4.07 -36.70 29.44
CA PRO A 146 -3.62 -37.13 30.75
C PRO A 146 -3.41 -35.96 31.73
N THR A 147 -3.27 -34.72 31.24
CA THR A 147 -3.19 -33.53 32.08
C THR A 147 -4.51 -33.25 32.80
N ALA A 148 -5.65 -33.55 32.15
CA ALA A 148 -6.99 -33.37 32.72
C ALA A 148 -7.22 -34.23 33.97
N ALA A 149 -6.43 -35.29 34.17
CA ALA A 149 -6.49 -36.12 35.37
C ALA A 149 -5.90 -35.45 36.63
N VAL A 150 -5.01 -34.47 36.47
CA VAL A 150 -4.29 -33.81 37.57
C VAL A 150 -4.66 -32.35 37.72
N ALA A 151 -4.95 -31.65 36.63
CA ALA A 151 -5.30 -30.23 36.62
C ALA A 151 -6.52 -29.97 35.72
N PRO A 152 -7.72 -30.48 36.08
CA PRO A 152 -8.93 -30.31 35.28
C PRO A 152 -9.28 -28.83 35.05
N GLU A 153 -8.98 -27.95 36.00
CA GLU A 153 -9.21 -26.51 35.91
C GLU A 153 -8.44 -25.84 34.77
N ARG A 154 -7.31 -26.39 34.29
CA ARG A 154 -6.61 -25.86 33.10
C ARG A 154 -7.37 -26.14 31.81
N ILE A 155 -8.11 -27.25 31.78
CA ILE A 155 -8.95 -27.65 30.66
C ILE A 155 -10.27 -26.88 30.70
N GLU A 156 -10.87 -26.76 31.89
CA GLU A 156 -12.17 -26.11 32.10
C GLU A 156 -12.11 -24.58 32.02
N ARG A 157 -11.09 -23.92 32.60
CA ARG A 157 -10.93 -22.45 32.50
C ARG A 157 -10.71 -21.95 31.07
N SER A 158 -10.27 -22.84 30.19
CA SER A 158 -10.12 -22.59 28.76
C SER A 158 -11.45 -22.65 28.00
N THR A 159 -12.48 -23.26 28.59
CA THR A 159 -13.81 -23.47 28.02
C THR A 159 -14.80 -22.45 28.58
N GLY A 160 -14.61 -21.16 28.28
CA GLY A 160 -15.68 -20.15 28.20
C GLY A 160 -16.64 -19.88 29.38
N GLU A 161 -16.55 -20.54 30.54
CA GLU A 161 -17.49 -20.42 31.67
C GLU A 161 -17.31 -19.13 32.50
N ARG A 162 -17.16 -18.00 31.83
CA ARG A 162 -17.29 -16.66 32.42
C ARG A 162 -18.37 -15.81 31.76
N LEU A 163 -19.26 -16.41 30.98
CA LEU A 163 -20.38 -15.70 30.36
C LEU A 163 -21.63 -15.55 31.26
N THR A 164 -21.64 -16.07 32.49
CA THR A 164 -22.91 -16.12 33.29
C THR A 164 -22.80 -15.78 34.78
N SER A 165 -21.91 -14.90 35.22
CA SER A 165 -22.06 -14.31 36.56
C SER A 165 -21.49 -12.90 36.69
N GLY A 166 -22.39 -11.91 36.77
CA GLY A 166 -22.09 -10.61 37.39
C GLY A 166 -22.21 -9.41 36.47
N GLY A 167 -23.43 -9.02 36.12
CA GLY A 167 -23.69 -7.68 35.59
C GLY A 167 -23.20 -6.60 36.56
N LEU A 168 -22.58 -5.53 36.03
CA LEU A 168 -22.16 -4.23 36.61
C LEU A 168 -21.49 -4.16 38.00
N ALA A 169 -21.64 -5.15 38.87
CA ALA A 169 -21.10 -5.20 40.24
C ALA A 169 -19.65 -5.74 40.30
N GLY A 170 -19.14 -6.38 39.24
CA GLY A 170 -17.73 -6.79 39.15
C GLY A 170 -16.74 -5.66 38.85
N VAL A 171 -17.24 -4.43 38.62
CA VAL A 171 -16.42 -3.27 38.22
C VAL A 171 -15.62 -2.67 39.38
N LEU A 172 -15.97 -2.96 40.64
CA LEU A 172 -15.42 -2.23 41.80
C LEU A 172 -14.58 -3.08 42.76
N GLY A 173 -14.41 -4.39 42.55
CA GLY A 173 -13.78 -5.29 43.53
C GLY A 173 -12.34 -5.76 43.27
N GLU A 174 -11.89 -5.84 42.02
CA GLU A 174 -10.58 -6.45 41.63
C GLU A 174 -9.86 -5.60 40.57
N GLY A 175 -9.87 -4.28 40.76
CA GLY A 175 -9.67 -3.26 39.71
C GLY A 175 -8.46 -3.46 38.82
N GLN A 176 -7.26 -3.75 39.35
CA GLN A 176 -6.02 -3.75 38.55
C GLN A 176 -5.97 -4.85 37.47
N SER A 177 -6.36 -6.08 37.80
CA SER A 177 -6.26 -7.22 36.87
C SER A 177 -7.27 -7.13 35.72
N GLN A 178 -8.46 -6.56 35.97
CA GLN A 178 -9.52 -6.53 34.98
C GLN A 178 -9.34 -5.43 33.94
N TRP A 179 -8.91 -4.22 34.34
CA TRP A 179 -8.65 -3.16 33.36
C TRP A 179 -7.47 -3.51 32.45
N TRP A 180 -6.42 -4.18 32.97
CA TRP A 180 -5.31 -4.66 32.15
C TRP A 180 -5.77 -5.68 31.10
N ARG A 181 -6.68 -6.60 31.47
CA ARG A 181 -7.28 -7.56 30.53
C ARG A 181 -8.12 -6.86 29.47
N THR A 182 -8.95 -5.89 29.86
CA THR A 182 -9.76 -5.10 28.92
C THR A 182 -8.89 -4.30 27.95
N MET A 183 -7.84 -3.64 28.46
CA MET A 183 -6.88 -2.91 27.62
C MET A 183 -6.15 -3.85 26.65
N ARG A 184 -5.71 -5.01 27.12
CA ARG A 184 -5.06 -6.01 26.27
C ARG A 184 -6.00 -6.52 25.18
N ALA A 185 -7.26 -6.82 25.50
CA ALA A 185 -8.26 -7.23 24.53
C ALA A 185 -8.56 -6.14 23.48
N TYR A 186 -8.56 -4.87 23.88
CA TYR A 186 -8.69 -3.74 22.97
C TYR A 186 -7.48 -3.62 22.04
N VAL A 187 -6.26 -3.76 22.57
CA VAL A 187 -5.03 -3.78 21.78
C VAL A 187 -5.00 -4.97 20.82
N ASP A 188 -5.41 -6.16 21.27
CA ASP A 188 -5.48 -7.35 20.41
C ASP A 188 -6.47 -7.13 19.26
N ALA A 189 -7.66 -6.58 19.52
CA ALA A 189 -8.64 -6.23 18.49
C ALA A 189 -8.10 -5.16 17.53
N GLY A 190 -7.40 -4.15 18.05
CA GLY A 190 -6.74 -3.11 17.28
C GLY A 190 -5.63 -3.67 16.37
N ASN A 191 -4.78 -4.55 16.91
CA ASN A 191 -3.71 -5.23 16.17
C ASN A 191 -4.27 -6.16 15.11
N HIS A 192 -5.34 -6.91 15.40
CA HIS A 192 -6.03 -7.73 14.41
C HIS A 192 -6.57 -6.83 13.28
N ARG A 193 -7.28 -5.76 13.62
CA ARG A 193 -7.81 -4.82 12.62
C ARG A 193 -6.71 -4.18 11.78
N TRP A 194 -5.59 -3.80 12.41
CA TRP A 194 -4.41 -3.29 11.71
C TRP A 194 -3.80 -4.34 10.80
N ASN A 195 -3.58 -5.56 11.27
CA ASN A 195 -3.02 -6.65 10.45
C ASN A 195 -3.91 -6.97 9.25
N THR A 196 -5.22 -7.01 9.44
CA THR A 196 -6.16 -7.21 8.33
C THR A 196 -6.18 -6.01 7.38
N TRP A 197 -6.04 -4.79 7.92
CA TRP A 197 -6.01 -3.54 7.13
C TRP A 197 -4.65 -3.24 6.48
N VAL A 198 -3.54 -3.80 6.95
CA VAL A 198 -2.19 -3.47 6.46
C VAL A 198 -1.51 -4.68 5.82
N LEU A 199 -1.52 -5.84 6.49
CA LEU A 199 -0.86 -7.06 6.02
C LEU A 199 -1.75 -7.86 5.05
N GLN A 200 -3.09 -7.83 5.21
CA GLN A 200 -4.05 -8.46 4.29
C GLN A 200 -4.69 -7.47 3.30
N TYR A 201 -4.17 -6.24 3.20
CA TYR A 201 -4.78 -5.11 2.48
C TYR A 201 -4.90 -5.26 0.95
N ALA A 202 -4.36 -6.32 0.33
CA ALA A 202 -3.98 -6.23 -1.08
C ALA A 202 -4.97 -6.78 -2.13
N ARG A 203 -6.26 -7.06 -1.83
CA ARG A 203 -7.18 -7.44 -2.91
C ARG A 203 -8.64 -7.05 -2.77
N GLU A 204 -9.26 -7.23 -1.61
CA GLU A 204 -10.72 -6.98 -1.46
C GLU A 204 -11.06 -5.53 -1.09
N GLN A 205 -10.23 -4.85 -0.29
CA GLN A 205 -10.52 -3.47 0.13
C GLN A 205 -10.28 -2.42 -0.97
N GLN A 206 -9.39 -2.69 -1.93
CA GLN A 206 -9.20 -1.84 -3.12
C GLN A 206 -10.47 -1.78 -3.99
N LEU A 207 -11.27 -2.86 -4.02
CA LEU A 207 -12.49 -2.93 -4.82
C LEU A 207 -13.65 -2.18 -4.15
N ASN A 208 -13.78 -2.24 -2.82
CA ASN A 208 -14.87 -1.58 -2.09
C ASN A 208 -14.76 -0.06 -2.07
N LEU A 209 -13.55 0.51 -2.03
CA LEU A 209 -13.36 1.97 -2.10
C LEU A 209 -13.80 2.56 -3.46
N LEU A 210 -13.57 1.83 -4.55
CA LEU A 210 -13.98 2.21 -5.90
C LEU A 210 -15.47 1.97 -6.14
N GLN A 211 -16.02 0.87 -5.60
CA GLN A 211 -17.47 0.61 -5.65
C GLN A 211 -18.28 1.66 -4.88
N ASN A 212 -17.79 2.17 -3.74
CA ASN A 212 -18.44 3.27 -3.02
C ASN A 212 -18.50 4.57 -3.84
N TRP A 213 -17.67 4.71 -4.86
CA TRP A 213 -17.67 5.84 -5.82
C TRP A 213 -18.37 5.46 -7.14
N GLY A 214 -19.08 4.34 -7.17
CA GLY A 214 -19.88 3.87 -8.32
C GLY A 214 -19.06 3.20 -9.43
N VAL A 215 -17.78 2.87 -9.17
CA VAL A 215 -16.88 2.27 -10.16
C VAL A 215 -16.75 0.78 -9.86
N ASP A 216 -17.42 -0.04 -10.67
CA ASP A 216 -17.39 -1.51 -10.55
C ASP A 216 -16.09 -2.07 -11.18
N ALA A 217 -14.94 -1.75 -10.58
CA ALA A 217 -13.62 -2.11 -11.10
C ALA A 217 -13.26 -3.57 -10.79
N ARG A 218 -14.02 -4.54 -11.31
CA ARG A 218 -13.83 -5.98 -11.05
C ARG A 218 -12.50 -6.54 -11.58
N ASN A 219 -11.77 -5.78 -12.40
CA ASN A 219 -10.52 -6.21 -13.02
C ASN A 219 -9.45 -5.10 -13.01
N TRP A 220 -8.18 -5.48 -12.92
CA TRP A 220 -7.01 -4.57 -12.97
C TRP A 220 -6.95 -3.72 -14.25
N ALA A 221 -7.55 -4.22 -15.34
CA ALA A 221 -7.67 -3.48 -16.59
C ALA A 221 -8.56 -2.23 -16.46
N ASP A 222 -9.59 -2.25 -15.61
CA ASP A 222 -10.50 -1.11 -15.44
C ASP A 222 -9.85 0.01 -14.64
N LEU A 223 -9.01 -0.35 -13.66
CA LEU A 223 -8.15 0.59 -12.93
C LEU A 223 -7.21 1.34 -13.87
N LEU A 224 -6.51 0.63 -14.76
CA LEU A 224 -5.62 1.24 -15.74
C LEU A 224 -6.35 2.19 -16.69
N ARG A 225 -7.58 1.86 -17.09
CA ARG A 225 -8.41 2.74 -17.93
C ARG A 225 -8.76 4.04 -17.19
N ILE A 226 -9.12 3.97 -15.92
CA ILE A 226 -9.44 5.16 -15.10
C ILE A 226 -8.21 6.04 -14.93
N CYS A 227 -7.06 5.46 -14.61
CA CYS A 227 -5.80 6.20 -14.53
C CYS A 227 -5.46 6.90 -15.86
N ALA A 228 -5.65 6.21 -16.99
CA ALA A 228 -5.44 6.78 -18.32
C ALA A 228 -6.40 7.95 -18.59
N ILE A 229 -7.68 7.83 -18.22
CA ILE A 229 -8.66 8.91 -18.37
C ILE A 229 -8.26 10.12 -17.53
N ILE A 230 -7.91 9.93 -16.25
CA ILE A 230 -7.47 11.03 -15.37
C ILE A 230 -6.23 11.73 -15.95
N PHE A 231 -5.25 10.97 -16.43
CA PHE A 231 -4.05 11.53 -17.04
C PHE A 231 -4.37 12.36 -18.29
N VAL A 232 -5.27 11.88 -19.14
CA VAL A 232 -5.72 12.62 -20.33
C VAL A 232 -6.44 13.91 -19.92
N VAL A 233 -7.33 13.86 -18.93
CA VAL A 233 -8.07 15.03 -18.43
C VAL A 233 -7.11 16.08 -17.87
N ILE A 234 -6.16 15.69 -17.02
CA ILE A 234 -5.15 16.61 -16.46
C ILE A 234 -4.30 17.22 -17.58
N SER A 235 -3.90 16.42 -18.56
CA SER A 235 -3.11 16.89 -19.70
C SER A 235 -3.89 17.91 -20.53
N LEU A 236 -5.18 17.66 -20.79
CA LEU A 236 -6.06 18.59 -21.51
C LEU A 236 -6.28 19.89 -20.72
N LEU A 237 -6.47 19.81 -19.40
CA LEU A 237 -6.58 20.98 -18.53
C LEU A 237 -5.27 21.79 -18.52
N GLY A 238 -4.12 21.13 -18.49
CA GLY A 238 -2.82 21.79 -18.61
C GLY A 238 -2.64 22.50 -19.96
N LEU A 239 -3.04 21.86 -21.06
CA LEU A 239 -2.98 22.44 -22.40
C LEU A 239 -3.92 23.63 -22.57
N THR A 240 -5.15 23.55 -22.05
CA THR A 240 -6.10 24.68 -22.09
C THR A 240 -5.61 25.83 -21.23
N TRP A 241 -5.02 25.55 -20.07
CA TRP A 241 -4.38 26.55 -19.22
C TRP A 241 -3.22 27.25 -19.93
N LEU A 242 -2.31 26.47 -20.53
CA LEU A 242 -1.20 27.02 -21.33
C LEU A 242 -1.69 27.84 -22.52
N TRP A 243 -2.77 27.41 -23.18
CA TRP A 243 -3.40 28.14 -24.26
C TRP A 243 -3.99 29.49 -23.78
N TRP A 244 -4.65 29.49 -22.63
CA TRP A 244 -5.18 30.71 -22.00
C TRP A 244 -4.03 31.67 -21.62
N GLN A 245 -2.93 31.15 -21.09
CA GLN A 245 -1.77 31.95 -20.71
C GLN A 245 -0.92 32.43 -21.88
N ARG A 246 -1.25 32.09 -23.14
CA ARG A 246 -0.49 32.58 -24.30
C ARG A 246 -0.50 34.11 -24.31
N PRO A 247 0.67 34.77 -24.23
CA PRO A 247 0.72 36.22 -24.24
C PRO A 247 0.13 36.73 -25.55
N ARG A 248 -0.99 37.46 -25.45
CA ARG A 248 -1.55 38.19 -26.58
C ARG A 248 -0.52 39.26 -26.95
N VAL A 249 0.12 39.14 -28.11
CA VAL A 249 1.05 40.16 -28.61
C VAL A 249 0.25 41.42 -28.92
N VAL A 250 0.22 42.36 -27.97
CA VAL A 250 -0.43 43.67 -28.16
C VAL A 250 0.58 44.60 -28.85
N HIS A 251 0.49 44.73 -30.17
CA HIS A 251 1.31 45.70 -30.90
C HIS A 251 1.01 47.13 -30.45
N SER A 252 2.06 47.89 -30.15
CA SER A 252 1.89 49.29 -29.74
C SER A 252 1.27 50.13 -30.87
N PRO A 253 0.51 51.21 -30.56
CA PRO A 253 -0.10 52.05 -31.59
C PRO A 253 0.90 52.66 -32.60
N TRP A 254 2.16 52.87 -32.20
CA TRP A 254 3.25 53.32 -33.06
C TRP A 254 3.68 52.22 -34.04
N GLU A 255 3.86 51.00 -33.54
CA GLU A 255 4.24 49.83 -34.34
C GLU A 255 3.19 49.51 -35.41
N GLN A 256 1.89 49.61 -35.09
CA GLN A 256 0.82 49.49 -36.07
C GLN A 256 0.91 50.54 -37.19
N THR A 257 1.33 51.76 -36.84
CA THR A 257 1.49 52.87 -37.80
C THR A 257 2.68 52.60 -38.72
N MET A 258 3.78 52.06 -38.18
CA MET A 258 4.97 51.65 -38.97
C MET A 258 4.68 50.43 -39.85
N TRP A 259 3.88 49.46 -39.40
CA TRP A 259 3.41 48.35 -40.26
C TRP A 259 2.62 48.84 -41.46
N ARG A 260 1.77 49.86 -41.30
CA ARG A 260 1.03 50.47 -42.42
C ARG A 260 1.97 51.15 -43.40
N LEU A 261 2.97 51.88 -42.90
CA LEU A 261 4.00 52.51 -43.73
C LEU A 261 4.81 51.46 -44.50
N HIS A 262 5.32 50.45 -43.80
CA HIS A 262 6.13 49.36 -44.35
C HIS A 262 5.39 48.62 -45.48
N ARG A 263 4.12 48.23 -45.27
CA ARG A 263 3.29 47.63 -46.33
C ARG A 263 3.08 48.56 -47.52
N SER A 264 2.96 49.87 -47.29
CA SER A 264 2.73 50.85 -48.35
C SER A 264 3.96 51.09 -49.21
N LEU A 265 5.16 51.07 -48.60
CA LEU A 265 6.42 51.16 -49.33
C LEU A 265 6.71 49.88 -50.13
N ILE A 266 6.43 48.70 -49.57
CA ILE A 266 6.48 47.43 -50.33
C ILE A 266 5.54 47.48 -51.54
N SER A 267 4.38 48.12 -51.41
CA SER A 267 3.40 48.23 -52.50
C SER A 267 3.90 49.02 -53.74
N LEU A 268 5.03 49.73 -53.63
CA LEU A 268 5.72 50.35 -54.77
C LEU A 268 6.56 49.35 -55.59
N GLY A 269 6.63 48.08 -55.17
CA GLY A 269 7.51 47.07 -55.77
C GLY A 269 8.96 47.17 -55.30
N ILE A 270 9.19 47.85 -54.17
CA ILE A 270 10.50 48.00 -53.53
C ILE A 270 10.61 46.95 -52.44
N SER A 271 11.69 46.17 -52.44
CA SER A 271 11.93 45.15 -51.42
C SER A 271 12.19 45.81 -50.07
N ALA A 272 11.83 45.13 -48.98
CA ALA A 272 12.10 45.63 -47.64
C ALA A 272 13.61 45.63 -47.35
N PRO A 273 14.12 46.57 -46.52
CA PRO A 273 15.50 46.52 -46.04
C PRO A 273 15.76 45.20 -45.30
N SER A 274 16.80 44.45 -45.70
CA SER A 274 17.14 43.13 -45.12
C SER A 274 17.85 43.21 -43.77
N ALA A 275 18.39 44.38 -43.41
CA ALA A 275 19.21 44.58 -42.21
C ALA A 275 18.39 44.73 -40.90
N CYS A 276 17.05 44.76 -40.96
CA CYS A 276 16.21 45.01 -39.79
C CYS A 276 14.93 44.15 -39.78
N PRO A 277 14.40 43.77 -38.60
CA PRO A 277 13.12 43.08 -38.49
C PRO A 277 11.96 43.98 -38.96
N ALA A 278 10.90 43.37 -39.49
CA ALA A 278 9.70 44.09 -39.87
C ALA A 278 8.87 44.50 -38.64
N PRO A 279 8.30 45.72 -38.60
CA PRO A 279 8.38 46.76 -39.63
C PRO A 279 9.71 47.53 -39.53
N ALA A 280 10.41 47.65 -40.67
CA ALA A 280 11.70 48.34 -40.71
C ALA A 280 11.56 49.81 -40.27
N PRO A 281 12.54 50.37 -39.54
CA PRO A 281 12.55 51.78 -39.12
C PRO A 281 12.43 52.74 -40.31
N ALA A 282 11.89 53.95 -40.05
CA ALA A 282 11.75 54.98 -41.07
C ALA A 282 13.10 55.35 -41.72
N LEU A 283 14.17 55.40 -40.93
CA LEU A 283 15.53 55.70 -41.39
C LEU A 283 16.11 54.59 -42.29
N ALA A 284 15.90 53.32 -41.93
CA ALA A 284 16.32 52.18 -42.76
C ALA A 284 15.60 52.18 -44.13
N TRP A 285 14.32 52.57 -44.15
CA TRP A 285 13.62 52.81 -45.41
C TRP A 285 14.19 54.02 -46.17
N ALA A 286 14.56 55.10 -45.49
CA ALA A 286 15.12 56.27 -46.15
C ALA A 286 16.46 55.96 -46.82
N GLU A 287 17.35 55.23 -46.16
CA GLU A 287 18.62 54.77 -46.74
C GLU A 287 18.38 53.84 -47.93
N HIS A 288 17.48 52.87 -47.78
CA HIS A 288 17.17 51.95 -48.88
C HIS A 288 16.62 52.69 -50.11
N LEU A 289 15.72 53.66 -49.92
CA LEU A 289 15.15 54.46 -51.00
C LEU A 289 16.17 55.36 -51.72
N ARG A 290 17.27 55.75 -51.07
CA ARG A 290 18.37 56.50 -51.73
C ARG A 290 19.12 55.64 -52.74
N MET A 291 19.19 54.33 -52.49
CA MET A 291 19.90 53.36 -53.34
C MET A 291 19.02 52.81 -54.47
N VAL A 292 17.72 53.13 -54.50
CA VAL A 292 16.81 52.68 -55.57
C VAL A 292 17.04 53.50 -56.84
N PRO A 293 17.19 52.87 -58.03
CA PRO A 293 17.37 53.59 -59.30
C PRO A 293 16.18 54.50 -59.66
N ASP A 294 16.46 55.62 -60.35
CA ASP A 294 15.48 56.61 -60.83
C ASP A 294 14.41 56.01 -61.75
N THR A 295 14.76 54.93 -62.46
CA THR A 295 13.83 54.18 -63.31
C THR A 295 12.69 53.51 -62.54
N ARG A 296 12.90 53.17 -61.27
CA ARG A 296 11.90 52.51 -60.41
C ARG A 296 11.15 53.48 -59.50
N LEU A 297 11.71 54.64 -59.19
CA LEU A 297 11.09 55.64 -58.33
C LEU A 297 11.42 57.06 -58.84
N PRO A 298 10.43 57.81 -59.36
CA PRO A 298 10.63 59.19 -59.81
C PRO A 298 11.23 60.10 -58.74
N ALA A 299 12.04 61.06 -59.17
CA ALA A 299 12.78 61.95 -58.28
C ALA A 299 11.88 62.78 -57.34
N ASP A 300 10.71 63.22 -57.83
CA ASP A 300 9.73 63.99 -57.05
C ASP A 300 9.12 63.16 -55.91
N LEU A 301 8.76 61.90 -56.20
CA LEU A 301 8.22 60.98 -55.21
C LEU A 301 9.30 60.54 -54.22
N ARG A 302 10.53 60.30 -54.70
CA ARG A 302 11.66 59.97 -53.82
C ARG A 302 11.94 61.09 -52.83
N HIS A 303 12.04 62.33 -53.31
CA HIS A 303 12.31 63.48 -52.44
C HIS A 303 11.21 63.64 -51.37
N PHE A 304 9.94 63.54 -51.78
CA PHE A 304 8.82 63.56 -50.85
C PHE A 304 8.91 62.44 -49.80
N LEU A 305 9.18 61.19 -50.21
CA LEU A 305 9.27 60.05 -49.29
C LEU A 305 10.42 60.21 -48.30
N LEU A 306 11.60 60.63 -48.77
CA LEU A 306 12.77 60.86 -47.91
C LEU A 306 12.49 61.94 -46.86
N GLN A 307 11.85 63.05 -47.25
CA GLN A 307 11.47 64.11 -46.33
C GLN A 307 10.47 63.60 -45.27
N GLN A 308 9.44 62.85 -45.68
CA GLN A 308 8.46 62.33 -44.73
C GLN A 308 9.04 61.27 -43.79
N LEU A 309 9.95 60.42 -44.26
CA LEU A 309 10.62 59.42 -43.44
C LEU A 309 11.53 60.05 -42.39
N ALA A 310 12.29 61.08 -42.75
CA ALA A 310 13.10 61.85 -41.79
C ALA A 310 12.24 62.49 -40.70
N ILE A 311 11.07 63.02 -41.05
CA ILE A 311 10.15 63.60 -40.07
C ILE A 311 9.50 62.53 -39.19
N LEU A 312 9.17 61.35 -39.74
CA LEU A 312 8.65 60.24 -38.96
C LEU A 312 9.67 59.71 -37.95
N ASP A 313 10.96 59.73 -38.30
CA ASP A 313 12.04 59.37 -37.39
C ASP A 313 12.20 60.40 -36.27
N ALA A 314 12.19 61.70 -36.60
CA ALA A 314 12.20 62.78 -35.61
C ALA A 314 10.98 62.71 -34.65
N LEU A 315 9.80 62.38 -35.17
CA LEU A 315 8.58 62.24 -34.36
C LEU A 315 8.62 61.06 -33.38
N ARG A 316 9.50 60.07 -33.60
CA ARG A 316 9.68 58.94 -32.69
C ARG A 316 10.28 59.37 -31.35
N TYR A 317 11.20 60.33 -31.40
CA TYR A 317 11.96 60.83 -30.24
C TYR A 317 11.51 62.22 -29.79
N ALA A 318 10.49 62.80 -30.45
CA ALA A 318 9.99 64.12 -30.11
C ALA A 318 9.25 64.10 -28.77
N PRO A 319 9.48 65.10 -27.89
CA PRO A 319 8.63 65.29 -26.72
C PRO A 319 7.19 65.65 -27.15
N PRO A 320 6.18 65.45 -26.28
CA PRO A 320 4.84 65.94 -26.56
C PRO A 320 4.87 67.46 -26.78
N SER A 321 4.30 67.93 -27.89
CA SER A 321 4.34 69.36 -28.23
C SER A 321 3.45 70.20 -27.32
N SER A 322 3.80 71.48 -27.14
CA SER A 322 3.07 72.48 -26.35
C SER A 322 1.59 72.61 -26.69
N ASP A 323 1.20 72.35 -27.94
CA ASP A 323 -0.20 72.40 -28.43
C ASP A 323 -1.01 71.13 -28.08
N GLY A 324 -0.53 70.27 -27.17
CA GLY A 324 -1.22 69.05 -26.72
C GLY A 324 -1.34 67.93 -27.78
N THR A 325 -0.80 68.12 -28.99
CA THR A 325 -0.84 67.11 -30.05
C THR A 325 0.22 66.03 -29.85
N LEU A 326 -0.23 64.80 -29.57
CA LEU A 326 0.66 63.65 -29.39
C LEU A 326 1.45 63.34 -30.68
N PRO A 327 2.77 63.08 -30.61
CA PRO A 327 3.61 62.73 -31.76
C PRO A 327 3.05 61.59 -32.61
N LEU A 328 2.36 60.63 -31.97
CA LEU A 328 1.66 59.53 -32.63
C LEU A 328 0.54 59.98 -33.59
N ARG A 329 -0.24 61.03 -33.23
CA ARG A 329 -1.30 61.54 -34.12
C ARG A 329 -0.67 62.15 -35.38
N LYS A 330 0.36 62.99 -35.20
CA LYS A 330 1.15 63.56 -36.31
C LYS A 330 1.76 62.48 -37.20
N ALA A 331 2.28 61.40 -36.61
CA ALA A 331 2.82 60.27 -37.36
C ALA A 331 1.74 59.51 -38.15
N LYS A 332 0.56 59.28 -37.57
CA LYS A 332 -0.58 58.65 -38.28
C LYS A 332 -1.04 59.48 -39.47
N ASP A 333 -1.16 60.79 -39.31
CA ASP A 333 -1.58 61.69 -40.39
C ASP A 333 -0.55 61.74 -41.52
N ARG A 334 0.75 61.74 -41.18
CA ARG A 334 1.83 61.65 -42.16
C ARG A 334 1.83 60.33 -42.91
N VAL A 335 1.71 59.20 -42.22
CA VAL A 335 1.59 57.89 -42.89
C VAL A 335 0.36 57.83 -43.79
N LYS A 336 -0.76 58.44 -43.38
CA LYS A 336 -1.95 58.58 -44.24
C LYS A 336 -1.63 59.41 -45.50
N HIS A 337 -0.92 60.52 -45.37
CA HIS A 337 -0.52 61.37 -46.49
C HIS A 337 0.45 60.66 -47.45
N ILE A 338 1.43 59.93 -46.91
CA ILE A 338 2.35 59.07 -47.69
C ILE A 338 1.55 58.03 -48.50
N ARG A 339 0.59 57.36 -47.85
CA ARG A 339 -0.26 56.34 -48.50
C ARG A 339 -1.09 56.91 -49.63
N LEU A 340 -1.67 58.09 -49.44
CA LEU A 340 -2.46 58.76 -50.49
C LEU A 340 -1.60 59.12 -51.69
N ARG A 341 -0.39 59.65 -51.47
CA ARG A 341 0.53 60.02 -52.54
C ARG A 341 1.11 58.80 -53.28
N ILE A 342 1.45 57.73 -52.56
CA ILE A 342 1.83 56.44 -53.15
C ILE A 342 0.67 55.87 -53.98
N GLY A 343 -0.56 55.91 -53.45
CA GLY A 343 -1.75 55.44 -54.17
C GLY A 343 -2.05 56.25 -55.43
N ALA A 344 -1.88 57.58 -55.38
CA ALA A 344 -1.99 58.44 -56.56
C ALA A 344 -0.93 58.09 -57.62
N HIS A 345 0.33 57.91 -57.21
CA HIS A 345 1.42 57.53 -58.11
C HIS A 345 1.20 56.15 -58.76
N ARG A 346 0.69 55.19 -58.01
CA ARG A 346 0.36 53.86 -58.55
C ARG A 346 -0.77 53.91 -59.57
N ARG A 347 -1.75 54.80 -59.40
CA ARG A 347 -2.85 55.01 -60.35
C ARG A 347 -2.42 55.78 -61.60
N SER A 348 -1.41 56.65 -61.50
CA SER A 348 -0.89 57.42 -62.63
C SER A 348 0.15 56.65 -63.45
N ARG A 349 0.64 55.49 -62.98
CA ARG A 349 1.48 54.61 -63.81
C ARG A 349 0.58 53.91 -64.84
N PRO A 350 0.93 53.94 -66.15
CA PRO A 350 0.23 53.10 -67.11
C PRO A 350 0.39 51.65 -66.68
N HIS A 351 -0.74 50.93 -66.64
CA HIS A 351 -0.74 49.50 -66.43
C HIS A 351 0.15 48.88 -67.53
N PRO A 352 1.13 48.01 -67.23
CA PRO A 352 1.74 47.23 -68.28
C PRO A 352 0.61 46.44 -68.94
N SER A 353 0.29 46.81 -70.17
CA SER A 353 -0.62 46.08 -71.04
C SER A 353 -0.23 44.61 -71.00
N SER A 354 -1.23 43.76 -70.78
CA SER A 354 -1.17 42.32 -71.00
C SER A 354 -0.46 42.03 -72.32
N VAL A 355 0.79 41.58 -72.23
CA VAL A 355 1.40 40.80 -73.30
C VAL A 355 1.08 39.35 -72.95
N ARG A 356 0.28 38.75 -73.84
CA ARG A 356 -0.06 37.33 -73.88
C ARG A 356 1.18 36.44 -73.86
#